data_AF-A0A1Q6LW08-F1
#
_entry.id   AF-A0A1Q6LW08-F1
#
_cell.length_a   1.000
_cell.length_b   1.000
_cell.length_c   1.000
_cell.angle_alpha   90.00
_cell.angle_beta   90.00
_cell.angle_gamma   90.00
#
_symmetry.space_group_name_H-M   'P 1'
#
loop_
_entity.id
_entity.type
_entity.pdbx_description
1 polymer ?
#
loop_
_entity_poly.entity_id
_entity_poly.type
_entity_poly.pdbx_seq_one_letter_code
_entity_poly.pdbx_strand_id
1 'polypeptide(L)' 'MKIKDLIEFTNKETLEQMLVEIQNLYHYPSFDELYKHFDKVSMGYKENDVADPKDMEKYYSKEEQEKYGVLGIEIKKIK' A
#
# COMPACT_ATOMS: atom_id res chain seq x y z
N MET A 1 -13.27 1.92 4.53
CA MET A 1 -12.80 2.55 3.28
C MET A 1 -13.54 1.95 2.11
N LYS A 2 -13.92 2.78 1.16
CA LYS A 2 -14.61 2.43 -0.08
C LYS A 2 -13.96 3.20 -1.23
N ILE A 3 -14.13 2.68 -2.44
CA ILE A 3 -13.74 3.38 -3.66
C ILE A 3 -14.43 4.76 -3.67
N LYS A 4 -13.70 5.81 -4.06
CA LYS A 4 -14.04 7.24 -3.96
C LYS A 4 -14.00 7.88 -2.57
N ASP A 5 -13.66 7.14 -1.51
CA ASP A 5 -13.30 7.80 -0.25
C ASP A 5 -11.98 8.58 -0.43
N LEU A 6 -11.81 9.61 0.38
CA LEU A 6 -10.60 10.44 0.42
C LEU A 6 -9.71 10.04 1.60
N ILE A 7 -8.40 10.01 1.36
CA ILE A 7 -7.38 9.83 2.41
C ILE A 7 -6.51 11.08 2.43
N GLU A 8 -6.36 11.67 3.62
CA GLU A 8 -5.41 12.75 3.86
C GLU A 8 -4.16 12.18 4.53
N PHE A 9 -3.02 12.34 3.88
CA PHE A 9 -1.72 12.05 4.45
C PHE A 9 -1.09 13.33 4.99
N THR A 10 -0.46 13.25 6.17
CA THR A 10 0.28 14.36 6.76
C THR A 10 1.73 13.96 6.94
N ASN A 11 2.64 14.74 6.37
CA ASN A 11 4.07 14.60 6.64
C ASN A 11 4.33 14.97 8.11
N LYS A 12 4.91 14.04 8.89
CA LYS A 12 5.13 14.24 10.33
C LYS A 12 6.25 15.23 10.66
N GLU A 13 7.13 15.53 9.71
CA GLU A 13 8.25 16.46 9.88
C GLU A 13 7.88 17.87 9.41
N THR A 14 7.26 18.00 8.22
CA THR A 14 6.94 19.30 7.61
C THR A 14 5.50 19.77 7.84
N LEU A 15 4.61 18.89 8.32
CA LEU A 15 3.16 19.11 8.43
C LEU A 15 2.43 19.35 7.09
N GLU A 16 3.13 19.19 5.96
CA GLU A 16 2.49 19.24 4.64
C GLU A 16 1.45 18.13 4.49
N GLN A 17 0.30 18.48 3.94
CA GLN A 17 -0.81 17.56 3.72
C GLN A 17 -0.92 17.18 2.24
N MET A 18 -1.33 15.95 1.99
CA MET A 18 -1.63 15.44 0.66
C MET A 18 -2.96 14.70 0.68
N LEU A 19 -3.89 15.14 -0.17
CA LEU A 19 -5.18 14.50 -0.34
C LEU A 19 -5.15 13.56 -1.56
N VAL A 20 -5.65 12.34 -1.39
CA VAL A 20 -5.77 11.35 -2.45
C VAL A 20 -7.17 10.74 -2.47
N GLU A 21 -7.60 10.26 -3.63
CA GLU A 21 -8.83 9.50 -3.80
C GLU A 21 -8.52 8.01 -4.01
N ILE A 22 -9.25 7.14 -3.32
CA ILE A 22 -9.17 5.68 -3.52
C ILE A 22 -9.79 5.31 -4.87
N GLN A 23 -8.97 4.82 -5.80
CA GLN A 23 -9.41 4.35 -7.10
C GLN A 23 -9.87 2.89 -7.05
N ASN A 24 -9.18 2.04 -6.29
CA ASN A 24 -9.52 0.62 -6.16
C ASN A 24 -9.00 -0.01 -4.86
N LEU A 25 -9.58 -1.16 -4.50
CA LEU A 25 -9.24 -1.95 -3.31
C LEU A 25 -9.07 -3.43 -3.68
N TYR A 26 -7.88 -3.97 -3.44
CA TYR A 26 -7.52 -5.34 -3.82
C TYR A 26 -7.21 -6.19 -2.59
N HIS A 27 -7.95 -7.28 -2.38
CA HIS A 27 -7.80 -8.13 -1.21
C HIS A 27 -6.97 -9.37 -1.57
N TYR A 28 -5.95 -9.65 -0.77
CA TYR A 28 -5.04 -10.77 -0.94
C TYR A 28 -4.84 -11.53 0.37
N PRO A 29 -4.48 -12.82 0.31
CA PRO A 29 -4.17 -13.59 1.52
C PRO A 29 -2.82 -13.23 2.15
N SER A 30 -1.87 -12.67 1.38
CA SER A 30 -0.52 -12.31 1.86
C SER A 30 0.16 -11.28 0.95
N PHE A 31 1.25 -10.68 1.42
CA PHE A 31 2.07 -9.79 0.58
C PHE A 31 2.74 -10.54 -0.58
N ASP A 32 3.09 -11.82 -0.37
CA ASP A 32 3.63 -12.67 -1.46
C ASP A 32 2.68 -12.75 -2.65
N GLU A 33 1.36 -12.82 -2.41
CA GLU A 33 0.38 -12.83 -3.49
C GLU A 33 0.23 -11.44 -4.10
N LEU A 34 0.08 -10.39 -3.27
CA LEU A 34 -0.06 -9.01 -3.76
C LEU A 34 1.08 -8.62 -4.71
N TYR A 35 2.32 -8.95 -4.37
CA TYR A 35 3.51 -8.58 -5.16
C TYR A 35 3.57 -9.24 -6.54
N LYS A 36 2.76 -10.28 -6.80
CA LYS A 36 2.67 -10.90 -8.14
C LYS A 36 1.78 -10.12 -9.10
N HIS A 37 0.87 -9.28 -8.58
CA HIS A 37 -0.14 -8.58 -9.38
C HIS A 37 0.22 -7.12 -9.68
N PHE A 38 1.24 -6.57 -9.03
CA PHE A 38 1.65 -5.17 -9.22
C PHE A 38 3.14 -5.05 -9.52
N ASP A 39 3.50 -4.07 -10.33
CA ASP A 39 4.89 -3.70 -10.51
C ASP A 39 5.42 -3.00 -9.25
N LYS A 40 6.73 -3.15 -9.01
CA LYS A 40 7.37 -2.62 -7.81
C LYS A 40 7.29 -1.09 -7.69
N VAL A 41 7.27 -0.38 -8.82
CA VAL A 41 7.23 1.09 -8.83
C VAL A 41 5.86 1.59 -8.36
N SER A 42 4.78 0.94 -8.81
CA SER A 42 3.42 1.17 -8.31
C SER A 42 3.27 0.87 -6.81
N MET A 43 4.06 -0.05 -6.26
CA MET A 43 4.13 -0.34 -4.82
C MET A 43 5.05 0.61 -4.03
N GLY A 44 5.70 1.57 -4.70
CA GLY A 44 6.54 2.60 -4.08
C GLY A 44 8.04 2.28 -4.01
N TYR A 45 8.50 1.17 -4.61
CA TYR A 45 9.93 0.89 -4.74
C TYR A 45 10.56 1.73 -5.86
N LYS A 46 11.85 2.04 -5.76
CA LYS A 46 12.58 2.67 -6.87
C LYS A 46 12.85 1.63 -7.95
N GLU A 47 13.11 2.11 -9.18
CA GLU A 47 13.42 1.24 -10.32
C GLU A 47 14.63 0.34 -10.09
N ASN A 48 15.59 0.77 -9.28
CA ASN A 48 16.80 0.02 -8.95
C ASN A 48 16.68 -0.82 -7.66
N ASP A 49 15.59 -0.70 -6.90
CA ASP A 49 15.38 -1.49 -5.68
C ASP A 49 14.96 -2.92 -6.04
N VAL A 50 15.33 -3.88 -5.19
CA VAL A 50 14.81 -5.25 -5.24
C VAL A 50 13.62 -5.32 -4.30
N ALA A 51 12.44 -5.60 -4.85
CA ALA A 51 11.24 -5.74 -4.04
C ALA A 51 11.16 -7.14 -3.42
N ASP A 52 11.09 -7.22 -2.10
CA ASP A 52 10.88 -8.46 -1.35
C ASP A 52 9.60 -8.33 -0.51
N PRO A 53 8.58 -9.20 -0.67
CA PRO A 53 7.39 -9.20 0.18
C PRO A 53 7.71 -9.27 1.69
N LYS A 54 8.86 -9.88 2.05
CA LYS A 54 9.30 -9.98 3.45
C LYS A 54 9.69 -8.65 4.07
N ASP A 55 9.96 -7.61 3.26
CA ASP A 55 10.18 -6.25 3.77
C ASP A 55 8.99 -5.78 4.63
N MET A 56 7.78 -6.26 4.29
CA MET A 56 6.55 -5.91 5.00
C MET A 56 6.44 -6.59 6.36
N GLU A 57 7.18 -7.69 6.63
CA GLU A 57 7.16 -8.39 7.92
C GLU A 57 7.72 -7.53 9.07
N LYS A 58 8.46 -6.47 8.75
CA LYS A 58 8.88 -5.44 9.72
C LYS A 58 7.71 -4.65 10.29
N TYR A 59 6.61 -4.55 9.55
CA TYR A 59 5.43 -3.75 9.88
C TYR A 59 4.22 -4.63 10.19
N TYR A 60 4.09 -5.78 9.54
CA TYR A 60 2.95 -6.69 9.63
C TYR A 60 3.43 -8.13 9.75
N SER A 61 3.29 -8.71 10.94
CA SER A 61 3.70 -10.09 11.20
C SER A 61 2.95 -11.09 10.29
N LYS A 62 3.54 -12.27 10.06
CA LYS A 62 2.85 -13.33 9.30
C LYS A 62 1.52 -13.73 9.91
N GLU A 63 1.43 -13.77 11.24
CA GLU A 63 0.20 -14.06 11.97
C GLU A 63 -0.90 -13.02 11.68
N GLU A 64 -0.55 -11.74 11.58
CA GLU A 64 -1.51 -10.69 11.20
C GLU A 64 -1.97 -10.83 9.75
N GLN A 65 -1.05 -11.17 8.83
CA GLN A 65 -1.40 -11.45 7.43
C GLN A 65 -2.35 -12.64 7.33
N GLU A 66 -2.09 -13.73 8.05
CA GLU A 66 -2.99 -14.90 8.07
C GLU A 66 -4.36 -14.58 8.69
N LYS A 67 -4.38 -13.73 9.72
CA LYS A 67 -5.61 -13.36 10.44
C LYS A 67 -6.50 -12.40 9.66
N TYR A 68 -5.91 -11.42 8.97
CA TYR A 68 -6.66 -10.31 8.37
C TYR A 68 -6.54 -10.24 6.84
N GLY A 69 -5.59 -10.94 6.25
CA GLY A 69 -5.18 -10.76 4.87
C GLY A 69 -4.39 -9.46 4.66
N VAL A 70 -4.22 -9.11 3.39
CA VAL A 70 -3.53 -7.90 2.93
C VAL A 70 -4.44 -7.13 1.99
N LEU A 71 -4.40 -5.79 2.08
CA LEU A 71 -5.21 -4.90 1.27
C LEU A 71 -4.30 -3.96 0.46
N GLY A 72 -4.30 -4.12 -0.86
CA GLY A 72 -3.74 -3.15 -1.79
C GLY A 72 -4.73 -1.99 -2.00
N ILE A 73 -4.28 -0.75 -1.79
CA ILE A 73 -5.09 0.45 -1.97
C ILE A 73 -4.49 1.26 -3.11
N GLU A 74 -5.18 1.30 -4.24
CA GLU A 74 -4.76 2.13 -5.37
C GLU A 74 -5.32 3.54 -5.19
N ILE A 75 -4.42 4.52 -5.23
CA ILE A 75 -4.74 5.92 -4.92
C ILE A 75 -4.35 6.84 -6.07
N LYS A 76 -5.11 7.93 -6.20
CA LYS A 76 -4.80 9.01 -7.14
C LYS A 76 -4.70 10.33 -6.38
N LYS A 77 -3.55 11.01 -6.51
CA LYS A 77 -3.37 12.34 -5.94
C LYS A 77 -4.40 13.31 -6.53
N ILE A 78 -5.09 14.04 -5.65
CA ILE A 78 -5.95 15.14 -6.05
C ILE A 78 -5.07 16.38 -6.24
N LYS A 79 -5.24 17.06 -7.37
CA LYS A 79 -4.51 18.30 -7.68
C LYS A 79 -4.98 19.45 -6.81
#